data_AF-A0A7X1NYM4-F1
#
_entry.id   AF-A0A7X1NYM4-F1
#
_cell.length_a   1.000
_cell.length_b   1.000
_cell.length_c   1.000
_cell.angle_alpha   90.00
_cell.angle_beta   90.00
_cell.angle_gamma   90.00
#
_symmetry.space_group_name_H-M   'P 1'
#
loop_
_entity.id
_entity.type
_entity.pdbx_description
1 polymer ?
#
loop_
_entity_poly.entity_id
_entity_poly.type
_entity_poly.pdbx_seq_one_letter_code
_entity_poly.pdbx_strand_id
1 'polypeptide(L)'
;MGKVYTRVWVPEHRRSVRLPRQVAAELLGRPLLPGEVVHHIDGDSLNNAPENLLVLPSQRHHASLEQYLRRARRGQPTLFPYLLEAARDWSKGTLFQHVG
;
A
#
# COMPACT_ATOMS: atom_id res chain seq x y z
N MET A 1 -15.92 15.23 -4.31
CA MET A 1 -14.74 15.96 -3.79
C MET A 1 -13.51 15.08 -4.01
N GLY A 2 -12.50 15.54 -4.74
CA GLY A 2 -11.30 14.74 -5.03
C GLY A 2 -10.41 14.58 -3.79
N LYS A 3 -9.74 13.43 -3.63
CA LYS A 3 -8.77 13.21 -2.53
C LYS A 3 -7.61 14.21 -2.66
N VAL A 4 -7.37 15.00 -1.61
CA VAL A 4 -6.23 15.92 -1.51
C VAL A 4 -5.05 15.13 -0.94
N TYR A 5 -3.93 15.11 -1.65
CA TYR A 5 -2.72 14.45 -1.19
C TYR A 5 -1.62 15.47 -0.95
N THR A 6 -1.00 15.41 0.23
CA THR A 6 0.22 16.16 0.52
C THR A 6 1.33 15.75 -0.46
N ARG A 7 2.06 16.73 -0.98
CA ARG A 7 3.21 16.51 -1.86
C ARG A 7 4.47 17.01 -1.16
N VAL A 8 5.58 16.31 -1.38
CA VAL A 8 6.90 16.68 -0.87
C VAL A 8 7.87 16.81 -2.03
N TRP A 9 8.75 17.80 -1.97
CA TRP A 9 9.84 17.97 -2.92
C TRP A 9 10.93 16.94 -2.60
N VAL A 10 11.34 16.16 -3.61
CA VAL A 10 12.42 15.16 -3.49
C VAL A 10 13.62 15.69 -4.29
N PRO A 11 14.66 16.22 -3.63
CA PRO A 11 15.80 16.82 -4.30
C PRO A 11 16.52 15.87 -5.26
N GLU A 12 16.66 14.60 -4.88
CA GLU A 12 17.39 13.55 -5.60
C GLU A 12 16.81 13.32 -7.01
N HIS A 13 15.49 13.48 -7.13
CA HIS A 13 14.76 13.32 -8.39
C HIS A 13 14.25 14.64 -8.97
N ARG A 14 14.57 15.77 -8.32
CA ARG A 14 14.16 17.14 -8.68
C ARG A 14 12.67 17.24 -9.05
N ARG A 15 11.80 16.61 -8.25
CA ARG A 15 10.36 16.57 -8.49
C ARG A 15 9.56 16.49 -7.20
N SER A 16 8.32 17.00 -7.24
CA SER A 16 7.36 16.81 -6.14
C SER A 16 6.61 15.48 -6.26
N VAL A 17 6.78 14.60 -5.28
CA VAL A 17 6.08 13.31 -5.19
C VAL A 17 4.96 13.38 -4.15
N ARG A 18 4.03 12.42 -4.17
CA ARG A 18 3.02 12.31 -3.10
C ARG A 18 3.70 11.81 -1.83
N LEU A 19 3.43 12.45 -0.69
CA LEU A 19 3.99 12.09 0.62
C LEU A 19 3.89 10.59 0.94
N PRO A 20 2.74 9.89 0.80
CA PRO A 20 2.68 8.45 1.08
C PRO A 20 3.59 7.62 0.19
N ARG A 21 3.85 8.05 -1.05
CA ARG A 21 4.80 7.36 -1.93
C ARG A 21 6.25 7.58 -1.50
N GLN A 22 6.56 8.75 -0.95
CA GLN A 22 7.89 9.02 -0.41
C GLN A 22 8.16 8.17 0.83
N VAL A 23 7.24 8.18 1.80
CA VAL A 23 7.36 7.38 3.03
C VAL A 23 7.48 5.88 2.70
N ALA A 24 6.66 5.38 1.77
CA ALA A 24 6.75 3.99 1.34
C ALA A 24 8.09 3.66 0.65
N ALA A 25 8.66 4.58 -0.13
CA ALA A 25 9.96 4.36 -0.78
C ALA A 25 11.11 4.32 0.24
N GLU A 26 11.07 5.20 1.25
CA GLU A 26 12.00 5.20 2.38
C GLU A 26 11.94 3.89 3.17
N LEU A 27 10.73 3.39 3.47
CA LEU A 27 10.52 2.12 4.15
C LEU A 27 11.08 0.92 3.35
N LEU A 28 10.97 0.95 2.03
CA LEU A 28 11.51 -0.09 1.14
C LEU A 28 13.01 0.03 0.90
N GLY A 29 13.63 1.16 1.26
CA GLY A 29 15.01 1.48 0.90
C GLY A 29 15.24 1.62 -0.61
N ARG A 30 14.17 1.80 -1.40
CA ARG A 30 14.22 1.98 -2.86
C ARG A 30 13.02 2.76 -3.39
N PRO A 31 13.13 3.41 -4.56
CA PRO A 31 11.96 3.97 -5.23
C PRO A 31 10.90 2.90 -5.51
N LEU A 32 9.64 3.32 -5.50
CA LEU A 32 8.53 2.52 -6.00
C LEU A 32 8.73 2.22 -7.49
N LEU A 33 8.58 0.96 -7.86
CA LEU A 33 8.62 0.50 -9.25
C LEU A 33 7.40 1.03 -10.03
N PRO A 34 7.50 1.10 -11.38
CA PRO A 34 6.34 1.34 -12.22
C PRO A 34 5.24 0.31 -11.93
N GLY A 35 4.04 0.81 -11.68
CA GLY A 35 2.88 -0.02 -11.34
C GLY A 35 2.63 -0.19 -9.84
N GLU A 36 3.64 -0.06 -8.97
CA GLU A 36 3.43 -0.15 -7.52
C GLU A 36 2.56 1.01 -7.01
N VAL A 37 1.58 0.67 -6.16
CA VAL A 37 0.61 1.60 -5.58
C VAL A 37 0.62 1.49 -4.06
N VAL A 38 0.37 2.61 -3.38
CA VAL A 38 0.29 2.67 -1.92
C VAL A 38 -1.18 2.64 -1.50
N HIS A 39 -1.49 1.81 -0.52
CA HIS A 39 -2.79 1.69 0.13
C HIS A 39 -2.68 2.09 1.60
N HIS A 40 -3.66 2.82 2.11
CA HIS A 40 -3.77 3.19 3.53
C HIS A 40 -4.63 2.15 4.23
N ILE A 41 -4.06 1.43 5.21
CA ILE A 41 -4.70 0.28 5.86
C ILE A 41 -5.95 0.69 6.64
N ASP A 42 -5.92 1.84 7.31
CA ASP A 42 -7.05 2.43 8.03
C ASP A 42 -8.10 3.11 7.12
N GLY A 43 -7.77 3.31 5.84
CA GLY A 43 -8.59 4.01 4.86
C GLY A 43 -8.51 5.55 4.93
N ASP A 44 -7.74 6.12 5.86
CA ASP A 44 -7.48 7.54 5.94
C ASP A 44 -6.27 7.92 5.09
N SER A 45 -6.52 8.64 3.99
CA SER A 45 -5.45 9.09 3.08
C SER A 45 -4.51 10.16 3.67
N LEU A 46 -4.84 10.73 4.83
CA LEU A 46 -4.01 11.71 5.53
C LEU A 46 -3.07 11.07 6.56
N ASN A 47 -3.36 9.85 7.01
CA ASN A 47 -2.49 9.11 7.93
C ASN A 47 -1.33 8.45 7.18
N ASN A 48 -0.21 9.17 7.09
CA ASN A 48 0.99 8.71 6.36
C ASN A 48 2.02 7.98 7.25
N ALA A 49 1.62 7.48 8.42
CA ALA A 49 2.50 6.66 9.25
C ALA A 49 3.00 5.43 8.47
N PRO A 50 4.31 5.09 8.49
CA PRO A 50 4.86 3.97 7.70
C PRO A 50 4.10 2.65 7.87
N GLU A 51 3.70 2.34 9.10
CA GLU A 51 2.92 1.16 9.48
C GLU A 51 1.48 1.15 8.95
N ASN A 52 0.95 2.31 8.53
CA ASN A 52 -0.36 2.44 7.89
C ASN A 52 -0.29 2.29 6.36
N LEU A 53 0.91 2.21 5.78
CA LEU A 53 1.11 2.17 4.33
C LEU A 53 1.43 0.75 3.86
N LEU A 54 0.63 0.25 2.93
CA LEU A 54 0.85 -1.01 2.24
C LEU A 54 1.19 -0.76 0.77
N VAL A 55 2.33 -1.28 0.31
CA VAL A 55 2.72 -1.22 -1.11
C VAL A 55 2.20 -2.46 -1.83
N LEU A 56 1.41 -2.25 -2.88
CA LEU A 56 0.84 -3.29 -3.70
C LEU A 56 1.46 -3.26 -5.11
N PRO A 57 1.65 -4.42 -5.76
CA PRO A 57 2.38 -4.51 -7.03
C PRO A 57 1.63 -3.90 -8.21
N SER A 58 0.31 -3.71 -8.11
CA SER A 58 -0.46 -3.03 -9.15
C SER A 58 -1.79 -2.46 -8.68
N GLN A 59 -2.36 -1.56 -9.49
CA GLN A 59 -3.73 -1.04 -9.29
C GLN A 59 -4.79 -2.15 -9.24
N ARG A 60 -4.59 -3.28 -9.95
CA ARG A 60 -5.49 -4.44 -9.89
C ARG A 60 -5.51 -5.06 -8.50
N HIS A 61 -4.35 -5.21 -7.87
CA HIS A 61 -4.24 -5.74 -6.52
C HIS A 61 -4.91 -4.80 -5.51
N HIS A 62 -4.71 -3.48 -5.66
CA HIS A 62 -5.43 -2.49 -4.85
C HIS A 62 -6.95 -2.61 -5.00
N ALA A 63 -7.47 -2.71 -6.22
CA ALA A 63 -8.90 -2.85 -6.46
C ALA A 63 -9.46 -4.16 -5.85
N SER A 64 -8.71 -5.26 -5.95
CA SER A 64 -9.07 -6.54 -5.35
C SER A 64 -9.13 -6.46 -3.82
N LEU A 65 -8.12 -5.85 -3.19
CA LEU A 65 -8.08 -5.61 -1.76
C LEU A 65 -9.26 -4.73 -1.30
N GLU A 66 -9.54 -3.64 -2.00
CA GLU A 66 -10.68 -2.76 -1.69
C GLU A 66 -12.02 -3.49 -1.77
N GLN A 67 -12.19 -4.35 -2.78
CA GLN A 67 -13.38 -5.18 -2.89
C GLN A 67 -13.50 -6.15 -1.71
N TYR A 68 -12.40 -6.80 -1.33
CA TYR A 68 -12.39 -7.67 -0.17
C TYR A 68 -12.75 -6.89 1.11
N LEU A 69 -12.08 -5.78 1.40
CA LEU A 69 -12.30 -4.99 2.61
C LEU A 69 -13.74 -4.48 2.69
N ARG A 70 -14.32 -4.07 1.55
CA ARG A 70 -15.73 -3.68 1.47
C ARG A 70 -16.68 -4.83 1.82
N ARG A 71 -16.39 -6.04 1.35
CA ARG A 71 -17.20 -7.24 1.63
C ARG A 71 -17.05 -7.68 3.08
N ALA A 72 -15.83 -7.67 3.62
CA ALA A 72 -15.56 -7.97 5.02
C ALA A 72 -16.31 -7.01 5.97
N ARG A 73 -16.30 -5.69 5.68
CA ARG A 73 -17.08 -4.69 6.43
C ARG A 73 -18.60 -4.92 6.40
N ARG A 74 -19.11 -5.72 5.46
CA ARG A 74 -20.52 -6.11 5.35
C ARG A 74 -20.81 -7.50 5.96
N GLY A 75 -19.82 -8.13 6.60
CA GLY A 75 -19.95 -9.50 7.13
C GLY A 75 -19.99 -10.58 6.03
N GLN A 76 -19.49 -10.28 4.82
CA GLN A 76 -19.49 -11.21 3.68
C GLN A 76 -18.05 -11.55 3.24
N PRO A 77 -17.20 -12.12 4.11
CA PRO A 77 -15.83 -12.45 3.72
C PRO A 77 -15.80 -13.38 2.50
N THR A 78 -14.73 -13.30 1.71
CA THR A 78 -14.50 -14.27 0.62
C THR A 78 -14.25 -15.66 1.21
N LEU A 79 -14.23 -16.68 0.35
CA LEU A 79 -14.09 -18.09 0.76
C LEU A 79 -12.84 -18.38 1.61
N PHE A 80 -11.82 -17.51 1.56
CA PHE A 80 -10.54 -17.71 2.24
C PHE A 80 -10.04 -16.39 2.88
N PRO A 81 -10.67 -15.90 3.96
CA PRO A 81 -10.30 -14.61 4.56
C PRO A 81 -8.92 -14.65 5.24
N TYR A 82 -8.58 -15.78 5.86
CA TYR A 82 -7.31 -16.01 6.55
C TYR A 82 -6.09 -15.98 5.62
N LEU A 83 -6.22 -16.41 4.37
CA LEU A 83 -5.12 -16.31 3.38
C LEU A 83 -4.74 -14.85 3.10
N LEU A 84 -5.71 -13.94 3.16
CA LEU A 84 -5.46 -12.52 2.96
C LEU A 84 -4.97 -11.85 4.25
N GLU A 85 -5.47 -12.25 5.41
CA GLU A 85 -4.97 -11.78 6.70
C GLU A 85 -3.48 -12.15 6.90
N ALA A 86 -3.10 -13.39 6.58
CA ALA A 86 -1.70 -13.81 6.60
C ALA A 86 -0.81 -12.99 5.63
N ALA A 87 -1.37 -12.51 4.52
CA ALA A 87 -0.66 -11.61 3.61
C ALA A 87 -0.54 -10.17 4.15
N ARG A 88 -1.34 -9.75 5.14
CA ARG A 88 -1.18 -8.46 5.83
C ARG A 88 -0.02 -8.49 6.82
N ASP A 89 0.26 -9.65 7.40
CA ASP A 89 1.45 -9.87 8.24
C ASP A 89 2.76 -9.87 7.43
N TRP A 90 2.69 -9.78 6.08
CA TRP A 90 3.85 -9.62 5.22
C TRP A 90 4.34 -8.18 5.23
N SER A 91 4.85 -7.78 6.38
CA SER A 91 5.57 -6.53 6.58
C SER A 91 7.03 -6.80 6.92
N LYS A 92 7.72 -7.64 6.14
CA LYS A 92 9.16 -7.46 5.80
C LYS A 92 9.44 -8.08 4.42
N GLY A 93 9.95 -7.24 3.51
CA GLY A 93 10.68 -7.61 2.29
C GLY A 93 10.12 -8.78 1.47
N THR A 94 9.35 -8.44 0.44
CA THR A 94 8.95 -9.27 -0.73
C THR A 94 8.79 -10.79 -0.57
N LEU A 95 7.66 -11.32 -1.06
CA LEU A 95 7.32 -12.75 -1.24
C LEU A 95 8.45 -13.67 -1.77
N PHE A 96 9.48 -13.10 -2.40
CA PHE A 96 10.59 -13.83 -3.01
C PHE A 96 11.91 -13.77 -2.23
N GLN A 97 11.97 -13.17 -1.04
CA GLN A 97 13.21 -13.20 -0.23
C GLN A 97 13.49 -14.56 0.44
N HIS A 98 12.51 -15.46 0.47
CA HIS A 98 12.62 -16.75 1.18
C HIS A 98 12.39 -17.98 0.28
N VAL A 99 12.38 -17.81 -1.05
CA VAL A 99 12.43 -18.94 -1.98
C VAL A 99 13.86 -19.00 -2.54
N GLY A 100 14.71 -19.71 -1.80
CA GLY A 100 15.96 -20.29 -2.27
C GLY A 100 15.77 -21.79 -2.48
#